data_AF-E7AAX2-F1
#
_entry.id   AF-E7AAX2-F1
#
_cell.length_a   1.000
_cell.length_b   1.000
_cell.length_c   1.000
_cell.angle_alpha   90.00
_cell.angle_beta   90.00
_cell.angle_gamma   90.00
#
_symmetry.space_group_name_H-M   'P 1'
#
loop_
_entity.id
_entity.type
_entity.pdbx_description
1 polymer ?
#
loop_
_entity_poly.entity_id
_entity_poly.type
_entity_poly.pdbx_seq_one_letter_code
_entity_poly.pdbx_strand_id
1 'polypeptide(L)'
;MLKDNPTMCLSPKYLSPKSKQTCLQLFKAQTYNTKDIQEQLHLVRLISIDDSPCVYLDPKDKLQVFKSDNTLCQALQKMKF
;
A
#
# COMPACT_ATOMS: atom_id res chain seq x y z
N MET A 1 -8.49 13.51 4.41
CA MET A 1 -8.27 13.16 2.99
C MET A 1 -7.45 11.88 2.82
N LEU A 2 -6.14 11.84 3.07
CA LEU A 2 -5.34 10.60 2.87
C LEU A 2 -5.73 9.45 3.82
N LYS A 3 -6.14 9.76 5.05
CA LYS A 3 -6.67 8.77 5.99
C LYS A 3 -7.99 8.16 5.51
N ASP A 4 -8.82 8.97 4.86
CA ASP A 4 -10.15 8.58 4.36
C ASP A 4 -10.08 7.98 2.95
N ASN A 5 -8.93 8.12 2.27
CA ASN A 5 -8.66 7.60 0.92
C ASN A 5 -7.22 7.06 0.86
N PRO A 6 -6.91 5.98 1.60
CA PRO A 6 -5.55 5.46 1.75
C PRO A 6 -5.00 4.88 0.44
N THR A 7 -5.84 4.53 -0.54
CA THR A 7 -5.43 4.05 -1.87
C THR A 7 -4.60 5.07 -2.64
N MET A 8 -4.73 6.37 -2.34
CA MET A 8 -3.86 7.41 -2.90
C MET A 8 -2.38 7.18 -2.57
N CYS A 9 -2.09 6.53 -1.44
CA CYS A 9 -0.72 6.20 -1.00
C CYS A 9 -0.06 5.09 -1.83
N LEU A 10 -0.82 4.40 -2.70
CA LEU A 10 -0.30 3.38 -3.61
C LEU A 10 0.34 3.99 -4.87
N SER A 11 0.15 5.29 -5.13
CA SER A 11 0.76 6.01 -6.24
C SER A 11 1.52 7.26 -5.75
N PRO A 12 2.56 7.09 -4.90
CA PRO A 12 3.22 8.21 -4.24
C PRO A 12 3.91 9.17 -5.20
N LYS A 13 4.26 8.76 -6.43
CA LYS A 13 4.82 9.66 -7.46
C LYS A 13 4.00 10.93 -7.71
N TYR A 14 2.69 10.91 -7.47
CA TYR A 14 1.81 12.08 -7.64
C TYR A 14 1.60 12.88 -6.36
N LEU A 15 2.20 12.45 -5.24
CA LEU A 15 2.02 13.06 -3.94
C LEU A 15 3.16 14.03 -3.61
N SER A 16 2.81 15.11 -2.91
CA SER A 16 3.79 16.02 -2.31
C SER A 16 4.70 15.26 -1.32
N PRO A 17 5.93 15.75 -1.04
CA PRO A 17 6.80 15.15 -0.03
C PRO A 17 6.13 14.98 1.35
N LYS A 18 5.34 15.99 1.77
CA LYS A 18 4.56 15.93 3.02
C LYS A 18 3.52 14.81 2.97
N SER A 19 2.79 14.68 1.86
CA SER A 19 1.80 13.62 1.66
C SER A 19 2.43 12.22 1.66
N LYS A 20 3.61 12.05 1.05
CA LYS A 20 4.38 10.80 1.11
C LYS A 20 4.73 10.42 2.54
N GLN A 21 5.20 11.38 3.34
CA GLN A 21 5.49 11.18 4.77
C GLN A 21 4.22 10.75 5.52
N THR A 22 3.09 11.41 5.28
CA THR A 22 1.80 11.05 5.88
C THR A 22 1.39 9.63 5.52
N CYS A 23 1.50 9.23 4.24
CA CYS A 23 1.23 7.86 3.81
C CYS A 23 2.08 6.83 4.54
N LEU A 24 3.38 7.09 4.72
CA LEU A 24 4.26 6.20 5.47
C LEU A 24 3.82 6.05 6.93
N GLN A 25 3.41 7.15 7.56
CA GLN A 25 2.90 7.11 8.93
C GLN A 25 1.56 6.38 9.03
N LEU A 26 0.65 6.60 8.08
CA LEU A 26 -0.63 5.90 8.01
C LEU A 26 -0.40 4.38 7.88
N PHE A 27 0.45 3.93 6.95
CA PHE A 27 0.76 2.52 6.74
C PHE A 27 1.44 1.88 7.95
N LYS A 28 2.40 2.55 8.58
CA LYS A 28 3.07 2.04 9.79
C LYS A 28 2.14 1.95 10.99
N ALA A 29 1.32 2.99 11.21
CA ALA A 29 0.44 3.06 12.38
C ALA A 29 -0.91 2.36 12.15
N GLN A 30 -1.23 2.00 10.91
CA GLN A 30 -2.51 1.41 10.48
C GLN A 30 -3.73 2.21 10.97
N THR A 31 -3.63 3.54 10.92
CA THR A 31 -4.66 4.47 11.44
C THR A 31 -5.73 4.84 10.40
N TYR A 32 -5.87 4.05 9.34
CA TYR A 32 -6.84 4.19 8.24
C TYR A 32 -7.67 2.90 8.12
N ASN A 33 -8.72 2.91 7.29
CA ASN A 33 -9.49 1.70 7.02
C ASN A 33 -8.71 0.75 6.11
N THR A 34 -8.18 -0.34 6.67
CA THR A 34 -7.37 -1.30 5.91
C THR A 34 -8.17 -1.99 4.79
N LYS A 35 -9.51 -2.06 4.91
CA LYS A 35 -10.38 -2.63 3.88
C LYS A 35 -10.24 -1.93 2.53
N ASP A 36 -10.04 -0.62 2.52
CA ASP A 36 -9.91 0.14 1.27
C ASP A 36 -8.70 -0.34 0.45
N ILE A 37 -7.60 -0.71 1.13
CA ILE A 37 -6.40 -1.26 0.50
C ILE A 37 -6.61 -2.73 0.11
N GLN A 38 -7.33 -3.51 0.93
CA GLN A 38 -7.67 -4.90 0.63
C GLN A 38 -8.54 -4.99 -0.63
N GLU A 39 -9.60 -4.19 -0.72
CA GLU A 39 -10.49 -4.10 -1.87
C GLU A 39 -9.72 -3.70 -3.13
N GLN A 40 -8.86 -2.68 -3.02
CA GLN A 40 -7.99 -2.29 -4.11
C GLN A 40 -7.09 -3.45 -4.57
N LEU A 41 -6.49 -4.18 -3.63
CA LEU A 41 -5.65 -5.34 -3.92
C LEU A 41 -6.43 -6.47 -4.61
N HIS A 42 -7.68 -6.74 -4.21
CA HIS A 42 -8.54 -7.70 -4.90
C HIS A 42 -8.83 -7.29 -6.35
N LEU A 43 -8.98 -5.99 -6.62
CA LEU A 43 -9.24 -5.47 -7.96
C LEU A 43 -8.03 -5.57 -8.88
N VAL A 44 -6.86 -5.09 -8.43
CA VAL A 44 -5.67 -5.02 -9.29
C VAL A 44 -4.80 -6.26 -9.23
N ARG A 45 -4.99 -7.11 -8.21
CA ARG A 45 -4.19 -8.29 -7.84
C ARG A 45 -2.74 -7.99 -7.50
N LEU A 46 -2.08 -7.05 -8.17
CA LEU A 46 -0.71 -6.62 -7.92
C LEU A 46 -0.69 -5.13 -7.57
N ILE A 47 -0.12 -4.80 -6.41
CA ILE A 47 0.22 -3.43 -6.07
C ILE A 47 1.72 -3.24 -6.30
N SER A 48 2.05 -2.22 -7.09
CA SER A 48 3.42 -1.73 -7.28
C SER A 48 3.51 -0.29 -6.80
N ILE A 49 4.63 0.07 -6.16
CA ILE A 49 4.91 1.43 -5.70
C ILE A 49 6.20 1.89 -6.37
N ASP A 50 6.15 3.05 -7.04
CA ASP A 50 7.28 3.62 -7.81
C ASP A 50 7.97 2.56 -8.69
N ASP A 51 7.14 1.86 -9.47
CA ASP A 51 7.52 0.82 -10.44
C ASP A 51 8.13 -0.47 -9.85
N SER A 52 8.19 -0.58 -8.52
CA SER A 52 8.61 -1.80 -7.82
C SER A 52 7.40 -2.61 -7.35
N PRO A 53 7.30 -3.92 -7.65
CA PRO A 53 6.23 -4.76 -7.13
C PRO A 53 6.32 -4.85 -5.61
N CYS A 54 5.17 -4.79 -4.93
CA CYS A 54 5.09 -4.79 -3.46
C CYS A 54 4.39 -6.01 -2.91
N VAL A 55 3.13 -6.18 -3.29
CA VAL A 55 2.29 -7.29 -2.85
C VAL A 55 1.46 -7.79 -4.02
N TYR A 56 1.31 -9.10 -4.11
CA TYR A 56 0.43 -9.76 -5.07
C TYR A 56 -0.54 -10.67 -4.32
N LEU A 57 -1.80 -10.60 -4.70
CA LEU A 57 -2.84 -11.50 -4.22
C LEU A 57 -3.06 -12.57 -5.27
N ASP A 58 -2.67 -13.80 -4.94
CA ASP A 58 -2.80 -14.92 -5.88
C ASP A 58 -4.29 -15.30 -6.12
N PRO A 59 -4.59 -16.19 -7.08
CA PRO A 59 -5.96 -16.61 -7.36
C PRO A 59 -6.67 -17.33 -6.20
N LYS A 60 -5.96 -17.71 -5.13
CA LYS A 60 -6.51 -18.31 -3.90
C LYS A 60 -6.56 -17.29 -2.75
N ASP A 61 -6.43 -16.01 -3.07
CA ASP A 61 -6.40 -14.89 -2.14
C ASP A 61 -5.28 -14.99 -1.09
N LYS A 62 -4.18 -15.66 -1.44
CA LYS A 62 -2.98 -15.66 -0.60
C LYS A 62 -2.08 -14.50 -0.99
N LEU A 63 -1.72 -13.70 0.02
CA LEU A 63 -0.78 -12.59 -0.12
C LEU A 63 0.64 -13.10 -0.35
N GLN A 64 1.29 -12.59 -1.39
CA GLN A 64 2.69 -12.79 -1.72
C GLN A 64 3.39 -11.43 -1.62
N VAL A 65 4.57 -11.39 -1.01
CA VAL A 65 5.36 -10.16 -0.84
C VAL A 65 6.61 -10.21 -1.73
N PHE A 66 6.94 -9.08 -2.35
CA PHE A 66 8.17 -8.94 -3.13
C PHE A 66 9.24 -8.20 -2.32
N LYS A 67 10.50 -8.58 -2.46
CA LYS A 67 11.59 -7.82 -1.83
C LYS A 67 11.62 -6.39 -2.41
N SER A 68 11.65 -5.38 -1.54
CA SER A 68 11.69 -3.98 -1.95
C SER A 68 12.45 -3.13 -0.93
N ASP A 69 13.21 -2.16 -1.44
CA ASP A 69 13.87 -1.13 -0.63
C ASP A 69 12.98 0.11 -0.44
N ASN A 70 11.81 0.15 -1.09
CA ASN A 70 10.86 1.25 -0.93
C ASN A 70 10.17 1.16 0.44
N THR A 71 10.29 2.21 1.25
CA THR A 71 9.79 2.21 2.63
C THR A 71 8.26 2.16 2.75
N LEU A 72 7.51 2.70 1.77
CA LEU A 72 6.06 2.55 1.72
C LEU A 72 5.67 1.11 1.40
N CYS A 73 6.38 0.50 0.46
CA CYS A 73 6.22 -0.90 0.10
C CYS A 73 6.43 -1.83 1.30
N GLN A 74 7.53 -1.63 2.03
CA GLN A 74 7.83 -2.36 3.26
C GLN A 74 6.80 -2.15 4.36
N ALA A 75 6.19 -0.95 4.44
CA ALA A 75 5.13 -0.68 5.40
C ALA A 75 3.82 -1.39 5.01
N LEU A 76 3.45 -1.36 3.72
CA LEU A 76 2.30 -2.06 3.16
C LEU A 76 2.40 -3.58 3.38
N GLN A 77 3.58 -4.17 3.18
CA GLN A 77 3.84 -5.60 3.37
C GLN A 77 3.67 -6.09 4.80
N LYS A 78 3.70 -5.18 5.78
CA LYS A 78 3.52 -5.48 7.21
C LYS A 78 2.06 -5.34 7.67
N MET A 79 1.16 -4.99 6.76
CA MET A 79 -0.27 -4.97 7.06
C MET A 79 -0.76 -6.38 7.39
N LYS A 80 -1.68 -6.47 8.34
CA LYS A 80 -2.43 -7.70 8.56
C LYS A 80 -3.59 -7.70 7.56
N PHE A 81 -3.53 -8.63 6.61
CA PHE A 81 -4.61 -8.90 5.67
C PHE A 81 -5.61 -9.86 6.31
#